data_AF-A0A1L3F151-F1
#
_entry.id   AF-A0A1L3F151-F1
#
_cell.length_a   1.000
_cell.length_b   1.000
_cell.length_c   1.000
_cell.angle_alpha   90.00
_cell.angle_beta   90.00
_cell.angle_gamma   90.00
#
_symmetry.space_group_name_H-M   'P 1'
#
loop_
_entity.id
_entity.type
_entity.pdbx_description
1 polymer ?
#
loop_
_entity_poly.entity_id
_entity_poly.type
_entity_poly.pdbx_seq_one_letter_code
_entity_poly.pdbx_strand_id
1 'polypeptide(L)'
;MTGSGATHAWLQVFLPGAGWMNYDPTNHINAGFDLIPVALARYLAQAVPLSGSWFGSSEDSLGMSVRVEVHKLGDVADQSEG
;
A
#
# COMPACT_ATOMS: atom_id res chain seq x y z
N MET A 1 13.78 7.58 6.43
CA MET A 1 12.51 7.41 5.70
C MET A 1 11.37 7.90 6.56
N THR A 2 10.70 8.96 6.13
CA THR A 2 9.41 9.40 6.70
C THR A 2 8.30 8.50 6.14
N GLY A 3 7.46 7.91 7.00
CA GLY A 3 6.33 7.04 6.57
C GLY A 3 6.48 5.54 6.84
N SER A 4 7.58 5.08 7.45
CA SER A 4 7.71 3.70 7.91
C SER A 4 6.59 3.36 8.91
N GLY A 5 5.56 2.63 8.47
CA GLY A 5 4.40 2.23 9.28
C GLY A 5 3.08 2.95 8.95
N ALA A 6 3.05 3.84 7.94
CA ALA A 6 1.84 4.43 7.40
C ALA A 6 1.39 3.71 6.11
N THR A 7 0.10 3.78 5.80
CA THR A 7 -0.39 3.36 4.48
C THR A 7 0.10 4.35 3.42
N HIS A 8 0.43 3.84 2.24
CA HIS A 8 0.88 4.65 1.10
C HIS A 8 0.21 4.18 -0.19
N ALA A 9 0.08 5.08 -1.15
CA ALA A 9 -0.49 4.79 -2.46
C ALA A 9 0.47 5.25 -3.55
N TRP A 10 0.66 4.40 -4.56
CA TRP A 10 1.45 4.67 -5.75
C TRP A 10 0.73 4.11 -6.98
N LEU A 11 1.32 4.27 -8.16
CA LEU A 11 0.72 3.79 -9.41
C LEU A 11 1.66 2.82 -10.14
N GLN A 12 1.08 2.07 -11.08
CA GLN A 12 1.84 1.28 -12.03
C GLN A 12 1.60 1.79 -13.45
N VAL A 13 2.67 1.85 -14.24
CA VAL A 13 2.62 2.20 -15.65
C VAL A 13 2.99 0.96 -16.47
N PHE A 14 2.18 0.63 -17.46
CA PHE A 14 2.52 -0.41 -18.42
C PHE A 14 3.39 0.17 -19.53
N LEU A 15 4.57 -0.41 -19.72
CA LEU A 15 5.48 -0.08 -20.80
C LEU A 15 5.59 -1.29 -21.74
N PRO A 16 5.31 -1.14 -23.04
CA PRO A 16 5.52 -2.22 -24.01
C PRO A 16 6.94 -2.80 -23.92
N GLY A 17 7.05 -4.13 -23.80
CA GLY A 17 8.31 -4.85 -23.64
C GLY A 17 8.79 -4.99 -22.18
N ALA A 18 8.69 -3.94 -21.36
CA ALA A 18 9.14 -3.96 -19.96
C ALA A 18 8.05 -4.42 -18.96
N GLY A 19 6.78 -4.40 -19.35
CA GLY A 19 5.66 -4.79 -18.49
C GLY A 19 5.22 -3.69 -17.53
N TRP A 20 4.67 -4.07 -16.38
CA TRP A 20 4.18 -3.14 -15.36
C TRP A 20 5.31 -2.66 -14.45
N MET A 21 5.49 -1.35 -14.36
CA MET A 21 6.53 -0.71 -13.55
C MET A 21 5.91 0.12 -12.43
N ASN A 22 6.41 -0.01 -11.19
CA ASN A 22 5.97 0.79 -10.04
C ASN A 22 6.55 2.21 -10.12
N TYR A 23 5.68 3.20 -9.90
CA TYR A 23 6.06 4.60 -9.86
C TYR A 23 5.36 5.33 -8.71
N ASP A 24 6.14 6.03 -7.90
CA ASP A 24 5.64 6.90 -6.84
C ASP A 24 6.01 8.37 -7.14
N PRO A 25 5.06 9.16 -7.68
CA PRO A 25 5.30 10.57 -7.97
C PRO A 25 5.50 11.42 -6.70
N THR A 26 5.03 10.96 -5.54
CA THR A 26 5.12 11.70 -4.27
C THR A 26 6.57 11.77 -3.78
N ASN A 27 7.28 10.65 -3.91
CA ASN A 27 8.66 10.53 -3.44
C ASN A 27 9.69 10.53 -4.57
N HIS A 28 9.25 10.68 -5.83
CA HIS A 28 10.10 10.61 -7.01
C HIS A 28 10.87 9.27 -7.10
N ILE A 29 10.26 8.19 -6.62
CA ILE A 29 10.87 6.86 -6.60
C ILE A 29 10.32 6.03 -7.76
N ASN A 30 11.22 5.56 -8.61
CA ASN A 30 10.96 4.48 -9.56
C ASN A 30 11.30 3.16 -8.85
N ALA A 31 10.28 2.39 -8.49
CA ALA A 31 10.36 1.04 -7.93
C ALA A 31 11.49 0.78 -6.90
N GLY A 32 11.25 1.09 -5.62
CA GLY A 32 12.03 0.54 -4.51
C GLY A 32 11.39 -0.74 -3.96
N PHE A 33 12.21 -1.70 -3.51
CA PHE A 33 11.80 -2.90 -2.75
C PHE A 33 11.24 -2.58 -1.35
N ASP A 34 11.04 -1.30 -1.05
CA ASP A 34 10.70 -0.79 0.27
C ASP A 34 9.18 -0.69 0.52
N LEU A 35 8.36 -1.13 -0.45
CA LEU A 35 6.90 -1.12 -0.36
C LEU A 35 6.35 -2.54 -0.52
N ILE A 36 5.39 -2.89 0.35
CA ILE A 36 4.64 -4.15 0.26
C ILE A 36 3.26 -3.84 -0.34
N PRO A 37 2.94 -4.34 -1.55
CA PRO A 37 1.61 -4.19 -2.12
C PRO A 37 0.57 -4.96 -1.29
N VAL A 38 -0.44 -4.25 -0.77
CA VAL A 38 -1.57 -4.86 -0.04
C VAL A 38 -2.87 -4.88 -0.86
N ALA A 39 -2.99 -4.02 -1.87
CA ALA A 39 -4.09 -3.98 -2.81
C ALA A 39 -3.63 -3.40 -4.16
N LEU A 40 -4.21 -3.87 -5.26
CA LEU A 40 -4.02 -3.32 -6.61
C LEU A 40 -5.39 -3.12 -7.25
N ALA A 41 -5.64 -1.93 -7.78
CA ALA A 41 -6.90 -1.63 -8.45
C ALA A 41 -6.72 -0.65 -9.61
N ARG A 42 -7.66 -0.69 -10.56
CA ARG A 42 -7.70 0.24 -11.68
C ARG A 42 -8.17 1.63 -11.26
N TYR A 43 -9.14 1.69 -10.34
CA TYR A 43 -9.72 2.93 -9.86
C TYR A 43 -9.44 3.12 -8.37
N LEU A 44 -9.11 4.35 -7.96
CA LEU A 44 -8.78 4.69 -6.57
C LEU A 44 -9.87 4.25 -5.58
N ALA A 45 -11.14 4.39 -5.97
CA ALA A 45 -12.30 4.01 -5.15
C ALA A 45 -12.34 2.50 -4.80
N GLN A 46 -11.66 1.65 -5.56
CA GLN A 46 -11.63 0.21 -5.33
C GLN A 46 -10.54 -0.21 -4.33
N ALA A 47 -9.61 0.69 -3.99
CA ALA A 47 -8.50 0.44 -3.07
C ALA A 47 -8.62 1.26 -1.77
N VAL A 48 -9.82 1.78 -1.47
CA VAL A 48 -10.06 2.56 -0.25
C VAL A 48 -10.00 1.62 0.96
N PRO A 49 -9.15 1.89 1.97
CA PRO A 49 -8.97 1.00 3.12
C PRO A 49 -10.19 0.94 4.05
N LEU A 50 -10.97 2.01 4.13
CA LEU A 50 -12.22 2.10 4.90
C LEU A 50 -13.24 2.95 4.13
N SER A 51 -14.43 2.41 3.90
CA SER A 51 -15.54 3.15 3.26
C SER A 51 -16.84 2.96 4.03
N GLY A 52 -17.70 3.98 4.03
CA GLY A 52 -18.96 3.96 4.77
C GLY A 52 -19.60 5.33 4.91
N SER A 53 -20.61 5.42 5.77
CA SER A 53 -21.26 6.66 6.17
C SER A 53 -21.40 6.70 7.68
N TRP A 54 -21.44 7.90 8.24
CA TRP A 54 -21.61 8.12 9.66
C TRP A 54 -22.74 9.13 9.91
N PHE A 55 -23.40 9.03 11.05
CA PHE A 55 -24.52 9.89 11.43
C PHE A 55 -24.30 10.46 12.85
N GLY A 56 -24.38 11.79 12.96
CA GLY A 56 -24.26 12.55 14.22
C GLY A 56 -23.81 14.00 13.94
N SER A 57 -23.34 14.71 14.97
CA SER A 57 -22.85 16.09 14.85
C SER A 57 -21.43 16.18 14.28
N SER A 58 -21.05 17.30 13.68
CA SER A 58 -19.67 17.49 13.19
C SER A 58 -18.60 17.42 14.29
N GLU A 59 -19.02 17.60 15.55
CA GLU A 59 -18.14 17.61 16.72
C GLU A 59 -17.84 16.20 17.25
N ASP A 60 -18.60 15.18 16.85
CA ASP A 60 -18.41 13.80 17.30
C ASP A 60 -17.25 13.07 16.58
N SER A 61 -16.40 13.79 15.85
CA SER A 61 -15.20 13.21 15.25
C SER A 61 -14.17 12.90 16.33
N LEU A 62 -13.96 11.62 16.63
CA LEU A 62 -12.92 11.15 17.56
C LEU A 62 -11.51 11.14 16.93
N GLY A 63 -11.39 11.53 15.66
CA GLY A 63 -10.18 11.34 14.87
C GLY A 63 -9.98 9.89 14.42
N MET A 64 -8.95 9.67 13.60
CA MET A 64 -8.56 8.35 13.11
C MET A 64 -7.05 8.19 13.20
N SER A 65 -6.59 7.07 13.77
CA SER A 65 -5.19 6.67 13.77
C SER A 65 -5.05 5.36 12.99
N VAL A 66 -4.07 5.30 12.10
CA VAL A 66 -3.77 4.12 11.28
C VAL A 66 -2.35 3.66 11.62
N ARG A 67 -2.19 2.38 11.92
CA ARG A 67 -0.90 1.73 12.15
C ARG A 67 -0.80 0.47 11.30
N VAL A 68 0.34 0.30 10.64
CA VAL A 68 0.69 -0.93 9.94
C VAL A 68 1.78 -1.66 10.72
N GLU A 69 1.60 -2.96 10.95
CA GLU A 69 2.57 -3.84 11.61
C GLU A 69 2.89 -5.02 10.71
N VAL A 70 4.16 -5.40 10.62
CA VAL A 70 4.64 -6.53 9.82
C VAL A 70 5.23 -7.57 10.75
N HIS A 71 4.73 -8.80 10.67
CA HIS A 71 5.17 -9.92 11.50
C HIS A 71 5.70 -11.05 10.60
N LYS A 72 6.89 -11.57 10.91
CA LYS A 72 7.44 -12.75 10.23
C LYS A 72 6.69 -14.00 10.71
N LEU A 73 6.07 -14.75 9.81
CA LEU A 73 5.26 -15.93 10.16
C LEU A 73 6.09 -17.22 10.37
N GLY A 74 7.35 -17.24 9.93
CA GLY A 74 8.25 -18.39 10.05
C GLY A 74 9.39 -18.31 9.04
N ASP A 75 10.30 -19.28 9.06
CA ASP A 75 11.29 -19.46 8.00
C ASP A 75 10.64 -20.27 6.87
N VAL A 76 10.66 -19.73 5.65
CA VAL A 76 10.26 -20.48 4.45
C VAL A 76 11.47 -21.32 4.05
N ALA A 77 11.36 -22.65 4.14
CA ALA A 77 12.40 -23.55 3.65
C ALA A 77 12.58 -23.35 2.15
N ASP A 78 13.82 -23.13 1.71
CA ASP A 78 14.18 -23.02 0.31
C ASP A 78 13.98 -24.39 -0.37
N GLN A 79 13.09 -24.46 -1.37
CA GLN A 79 12.80 -25.69 -2.10
C GLN A 79 13.70 -25.89 -3.33
N SER A 80 14.77 -25.10 -3.47
CA SER A 80 15.70 -25.20 -4.59
C SER A 80 16.87 -26.17 -4.38
N GLU A 81 17.03 -26.75 -3.18
CA GLU A 81 17.99 -27.83 -2.92
C GLU A 81 17.33 -29.21 -3.11
N GLY A 82 17.27 -29.66 -4.37
CA GLY A 82 16.82 -31.01 -4.76
C GLY A 82 17.54 -31.50 -6.01
#